data_AF-A0A850VRZ4-F1
#
_entry.id   AF-A0A850VRZ4-F1
#
_cell.length_a   1.000
_cell.length_b   1.000
_cell.length_c   1.000
_cell.angle_alpha   90.00
_cell.angle_beta   90.00
_cell.angle_gamma   90.00
#
_symmetry.space_group_name_H-M   'P 1'
#
loop_
_entity.id
_entity.type
_entity.pdbx_description
1 polymer ?
#
loop_
_entity_poly.entity_id
_entity_poly.type
_entity_poly.pdbx_seq_one_letter_code
_entity_poly.pdbx_strand_id
1 'polypeptide(L)'
;LQISNRVLYVFFTHVQEFFGNVTLKQVTKPLRWSNMATMPALPETQESIKEEIRRQEFLLNCLHRDLQAGIKDLSKEERLWEVQRILTALKRKLREAKRQECETKIAQEIASLSKEDVSKEEMNENEEVINILLAQENEILTEQEELLAMEQFLRRQIASEKEEIDRLRAEIAEIQSRQQHGRSETEEYSSESESESEDEEELQVILEDLQRQNEELEIKNNHLNQAIHEEREAIIELRVQLRLLQRAKSEQQVQEEEEPEKRGGVCQPQRDSVLETKAAKEQPKASKEQQVKPSPSKDRKETPI
;
A
#
# COMPACT_ATOMS: atom_id res chain seq x y z
N LEU A 1 16.56 -69.14 -50.57
CA LEU A 1 17.83 -69.07 -49.81
C LEU A 1 17.72 -70.00 -48.62
N GLN A 2 18.46 -71.10 -48.61
CA GLN A 2 18.58 -71.98 -47.44
C GLN A 2 19.97 -71.76 -46.84
N ILE A 3 20.04 -71.27 -45.62
CA ILE A 3 21.28 -70.97 -44.91
C ILE A 3 21.43 -71.96 -43.76
N SER A 4 22.65 -72.38 -43.46
CA SER A 4 22.89 -73.31 -42.35
C SER A 4 22.62 -72.62 -41.00
N ASN A 5 22.15 -73.38 -40.02
CA ASN A 5 21.79 -72.87 -38.69
C ASN A 5 22.99 -72.19 -37.99
N ARG A 6 24.20 -72.71 -38.22
CA ARG A 6 25.45 -72.17 -37.68
C ARG A 6 25.77 -70.78 -38.24
N VAL A 7 25.48 -70.55 -39.52
CA VAL A 7 25.63 -69.22 -40.15
C VAL A 7 24.58 -68.24 -39.61
N LEU A 8 23.35 -68.71 -39.39
CA LEU A 8 22.30 -67.90 -38.77
C LEU A 8 22.68 -67.48 -37.33
N TYR A 9 23.26 -68.40 -36.56
CA TYR A 9 23.75 -68.11 -35.21
C TYR A 9 24.82 -67.00 -35.22
N VAL A 10 25.80 -67.08 -36.13
CA VAL A 10 26.83 -66.04 -36.30
C VAL A 10 26.23 -64.68 -36.65
N PHE A 11 25.20 -64.64 -37.50
CA PHE A 11 24.50 -63.39 -37.81
C PHE A 11 23.79 -62.79 -36.60
N PHE A 12 23.20 -63.61 -35.73
CA PHE A 12 22.54 -63.11 -34.53
C PHE A 12 23.52 -62.71 -33.42
N THR A 13 24.64 -63.41 -33.27
CA THR A 13 25.66 -63.04 -32.27
C THR A 13 26.36 -61.75 -32.63
N HIS A 14 26.61 -61.49 -33.91
CA HIS A 14 27.26 -60.28 -34.41
C HIS A 14 26.27 -59.29 -35.04
N VAL A 15 24.97 -59.40 -34.72
CA VAL A 15 23.93 -58.56 -35.33
C VAL A 15 24.19 -57.07 -35.12
N GLN A 16 24.79 -56.68 -33.99
CA GLN A 16 25.15 -55.29 -33.74
C GLN A 16 26.37 -54.81 -34.54
N GLU A 17 27.32 -55.70 -34.83
CA GLU A 17 28.48 -55.35 -35.67
C GLU A 17 28.08 -55.15 -37.13
N PHE A 18 27.13 -55.95 -37.63
CA PHE A 18 26.63 -55.85 -39.00
C PHE A 18 25.48 -54.85 -39.19
N PHE A 19 24.61 -54.72 -38.19
CA PHE A 19 23.32 -54.01 -38.30
C PHE A 19 23.02 -53.10 -37.09
N GLY A 20 24.04 -52.64 -36.35
CA GLY A 20 23.84 -51.83 -35.13
C GLY A 20 23.05 -50.52 -35.32
N ASN A 21 23.00 -50.00 -36.54
CA ASN A 21 22.22 -48.83 -36.92
C ASN A 21 20.81 -49.17 -37.46
N VAL A 22 20.45 -50.44 -37.57
CA VAL A 22 19.17 -50.88 -38.13
C VAL A 22 18.10 -50.88 -37.04
N THR A 23 17.05 -50.10 -37.25
CA THR A 23 15.86 -50.10 -36.40
C THR A 23 14.71 -50.83 -37.08
N LEU A 24 14.21 -51.88 -36.43
CA LEU A 24 13.00 -52.56 -36.87
C LEU A 24 11.79 -51.68 -36.58
N LYS A 25 11.26 -51.01 -37.61
CA LYS A 25 10.02 -50.25 -37.50
C LYS A 25 8.84 -51.17 -37.80
N GLN A 26 7.91 -51.26 -36.84
CA GLN A 26 6.66 -51.98 -37.07
C GLN A 26 5.92 -51.33 -38.25
N VAL A 27 5.62 -52.14 -39.27
CA VAL A 27 4.83 -51.66 -40.42
C VAL A 27 3.37 -51.64 -40.02
N THR A 28 2.88 -50.47 -39.65
CA THR A 28 1.44 -50.24 -39.47
C THR A 28 0.78 -50.17 -40.84
N LYS A 29 -0.20 -51.04 -41.09
CA LYS A 29 -0.98 -50.99 -42.33
C LYS A 29 -1.76 -49.68 -42.39
N PRO A 30 -1.90 -49.05 -43.58
CA PRO A 30 -2.74 -47.87 -43.73
C PRO A 30 -4.16 -48.16 -43.22
N LEU A 31 -4.73 -47.23 -42.47
CA LEU A 31 -6.11 -47.30 -42.00
C LEU A 31 -7.07 -47.71 -43.13
N ARG A 32 -8.08 -48.47 -42.73
CA ARG A 32 -9.17 -48.91 -43.59
C ARG A 32 -10.49 -48.60 -42.89
N TRP A 33 -11.41 -48.02 -43.65
CA TRP A 33 -12.79 -47.78 -43.27
C TRP A 33 -13.60 -48.95 -43.81
N SER A 34 -13.74 -49.99 -42.99
CA SER A 34 -14.39 -51.25 -43.36
C SER A 34 -15.82 -51.06 -43.86
N ASN A 35 -16.56 -50.10 -43.29
CA ASN A 35 -17.95 -49.78 -43.62
C ASN A 35 -18.16 -48.26 -43.67
N MET A 36 -19.04 -47.79 -44.58
CA MET A 36 -19.40 -46.37 -44.73
C MET A 36 -19.99 -45.75 -43.46
N ALA A 37 -20.64 -46.56 -42.61
CA ALA A 37 -21.35 -46.13 -41.41
C ALA A 37 -20.48 -46.09 -40.15
N THR A 38 -19.30 -46.70 -40.16
CA THR A 38 -18.45 -46.79 -38.96
C THR A 38 -17.22 -45.94 -39.18
N MET A 39 -17.18 -44.77 -38.55
CA MET A 39 -15.93 -44.02 -38.41
C MET A 39 -14.94 -44.89 -37.61
N PRO A 40 -13.81 -45.33 -38.18
CA PRO A 40 -12.83 -46.03 -37.38
C PRO A 40 -12.18 -45.07 -36.39
N ALA A 41 -11.62 -45.65 -35.33
CA ALA A 41 -10.86 -44.91 -34.33
C ALA A 41 -9.70 -44.17 -35.02
N LEU A 42 -9.89 -42.87 -35.22
CA LEU A 42 -8.87 -41.99 -35.77
C LEU A 42 -7.82 -41.76 -34.69
N PRO A 43 -6.52 -41.76 -35.02
CA PRO A 43 -5.47 -41.43 -34.06
C PRO A 43 -5.73 -40.07 -33.39
N GLU A 44 -5.39 -39.94 -32.11
CA GLU A 44 -5.71 -38.74 -31.32
C GLU A 44 -4.52 -37.78 -31.18
N THR A 45 -3.29 -38.30 -31.24
CA THR A 45 -2.09 -37.47 -31.12
C THR A 45 -1.74 -36.82 -32.46
N GLN A 46 -1.28 -35.57 -32.41
CA GLN A 46 -0.91 -34.79 -33.59
C GLN A 46 0.13 -35.49 -34.48
N GLU A 47 1.11 -36.16 -33.86
CA GLU A 47 2.16 -36.89 -34.56
C GLU A 47 1.64 -38.14 -35.27
N SER A 48 0.79 -38.93 -34.61
CA SER A 48 0.20 -40.13 -35.21
C SER A 48 -0.74 -39.79 -36.36
N ILE A 49 -1.50 -38.69 -36.27
CA ILE A 49 -2.33 -38.19 -37.38
C ILE A 49 -1.45 -37.81 -38.59
N LYS A 50 -0.33 -37.09 -38.36
CA LYS A 50 0.61 -36.73 -39.44
C LYS A 50 1.23 -37.96 -40.10
N GLU A 51 1.64 -38.94 -39.29
CA GLU A 51 2.25 -40.16 -39.81
C GLU A 51 1.27 -40.97 -40.65
N GLU A 52 0.01 -41.07 -40.21
CA GLU A 52 -1.03 -41.76 -40.95
C GLU A 52 -1.41 -41.02 -42.24
N ILE A 53 -1.43 -39.68 -42.25
CA ILE A 53 -1.57 -38.91 -43.49
C ILE A 53 -0.48 -39.30 -44.49
N ARG A 54 0.79 -39.39 -44.08
CA ARG A 54 1.88 -39.80 -44.98
C ARG A 54 1.68 -41.20 -45.54
N ARG A 55 1.23 -42.16 -44.72
CA ARG A 55 0.94 -43.54 -45.17
C ARG A 55 -0.20 -43.57 -46.18
N GLN A 56 -1.26 -42.81 -45.93
CA GLN A 56 -2.42 -42.71 -46.82
C GLN A 56 -2.09 -41.97 -48.13
N GLU A 57 -1.28 -40.91 -48.10
CA GLU A 57 -0.80 -40.21 -49.30
C GLU A 57 0.11 -41.11 -50.15
N PHE A 58 0.98 -41.91 -49.52
CA PHE A 58 1.77 -42.92 -50.22
C PHE A 58 0.89 -43.97 -50.90
N LEU A 59 -0.12 -44.49 -50.19
CA LEU A 59 -1.07 -45.45 -50.75
C LEU A 59 -1.88 -44.82 -51.90
N LEU A 60 -2.34 -43.58 -51.74
CA LEU A 60 -3.05 -42.83 -52.77
C LEU A 60 -2.23 -42.71 -54.05
N ASN A 61 -0.94 -42.35 -53.93
CA ASN A 61 -0.03 -42.25 -55.07
C ASN A 61 0.18 -43.60 -55.76
N CYS A 62 0.30 -44.69 -55.00
CA CYS A 62 0.39 -46.03 -55.56
C CYS A 62 -0.89 -46.43 -56.32
N LEU A 63 -2.06 -46.16 -55.75
CA LEU A 63 -3.35 -46.44 -56.41
C LEU A 63 -3.53 -45.60 -57.69
N HIS A 64 -3.13 -44.33 -57.68
CA HIS A 64 -3.14 -43.49 -58.88
C HIS A 64 -2.25 -44.05 -59.98
N ARG A 65 -1.02 -44.44 -59.65
CA ARG A 65 -0.08 -45.03 -60.62
C ARG A 65 -0.63 -46.33 -61.21
N ASP A 66 -1.21 -47.19 -60.38
CA ASP A 66 -1.79 -48.46 -60.81
C ASP A 66 -3.01 -48.27 -61.74
N LEU A 67 -3.89 -47.31 -61.42
CA LEU A 67 -5.06 -47.00 -62.24
C LEU A 67 -4.69 -46.30 -63.56
N GLN A 68 -3.62 -45.50 -63.56
CA GLN A 68 -3.06 -44.89 -64.77
C GLN A 68 -2.40 -45.89 -65.72
N ALA A 69 -2.03 -47.09 -65.25
CA ALA A 69 -1.45 -48.15 -66.05
C ALA A 69 -2.46 -48.82 -67.03
N GLY A 70 -3.70 -48.31 -67.10
CA GLY A 70 -4.70 -48.70 -68.10
C GLY A 70 -5.58 -49.90 -67.73
N ILE A 71 -5.36 -50.52 -66.57
CA ILE A 71 -6.21 -51.60 -66.05
C ILE A 71 -7.29 -50.99 -65.17
N LYS A 72 -8.54 -50.96 -65.65
CA LYS A 72 -9.71 -50.53 -64.87
C LYS A 72 -10.07 -51.61 -63.84
N ASP A 73 -9.71 -51.37 -62.59
CA ASP A 73 -10.00 -52.24 -61.46
C ASP A 73 -10.94 -51.50 -60.50
N LEU A 74 -12.23 -51.87 -60.50
CA LEU A 74 -13.26 -51.28 -59.65
C LEU A 74 -12.88 -51.34 -58.16
N SER A 75 -12.20 -52.39 -57.73
CA SER A 75 -11.77 -52.53 -56.33
C SER A 75 -10.71 -51.49 -55.96
N LYS A 76 -9.79 -51.18 -56.88
CA LYS A 76 -8.79 -50.12 -56.70
C LYS A 76 -9.41 -48.74 -56.76
N GLU A 77 -10.43 -48.52 -57.59
CA GLU A 77 -11.19 -47.26 -57.64
C GLU A 77 -11.94 -47.03 -56.32
N GLU A 78 -12.66 -48.02 -55.80
CA GLU A 78 -13.32 -47.96 -54.49
C GLU A 78 -12.31 -47.67 -53.37
N ARG A 79 -11.16 -48.35 -53.39
CA ARG A 79 -10.08 -48.11 -52.43
C ARG A 79 -9.49 -46.70 -52.55
N LEU A 80 -9.39 -46.15 -53.76
CA LEU A 80 -8.91 -44.78 -53.98
C LEU A 80 -9.86 -43.78 -53.32
N TRP A 81 -11.17 -43.89 -53.57
CA TRP A 81 -12.19 -43.05 -52.94
C TRP A 81 -12.17 -43.18 -51.42
N GLU A 82 -12.00 -44.40 -50.91
CA GLU A 82 -11.84 -44.65 -49.48
C GLU A 82 -10.66 -43.87 -48.90
N VAL A 83 -9.48 -43.99 -49.52
CA VAL A 83 -8.25 -43.30 -49.08
C VAL A 83 -8.41 -41.77 -49.12
N GLN A 84 -9.03 -41.22 -50.17
CA GLN A 84 -9.29 -39.77 -50.26
C GLN A 84 -10.18 -39.28 -49.11
N ARG A 85 -11.20 -40.06 -48.75
CA ARG A 85 -12.08 -39.73 -47.62
C ARG A 85 -11.36 -39.85 -46.28
N ILE A 86 -10.53 -40.89 -46.11
CA ILE A 86 -9.66 -41.04 -44.93
C ILE A 86 -8.74 -39.82 -44.78
N LEU A 87 -8.09 -39.41 -45.86
CA LEU A 87 -7.23 -38.22 -45.88
C LEU A 87 -7.99 -36.95 -45.52
N THR A 88 -9.22 -36.80 -46.01
CA THR A 88 -10.08 -35.65 -45.68
C THR A 88 -10.39 -35.61 -44.18
N ALA A 89 -10.75 -36.75 -43.59
CA ALA A 89 -11.03 -36.86 -42.17
C ALA A 89 -9.78 -36.61 -41.31
N LEU A 90 -8.62 -37.18 -41.67
CA LEU A 90 -7.36 -36.97 -40.98
C LEU A 90 -6.90 -35.51 -41.07
N LYS A 91 -6.97 -34.87 -42.24
CA LYS A 91 -6.62 -33.45 -42.42
C LYS A 91 -7.54 -32.53 -41.62
N ARG A 92 -8.84 -32.85 -41.51
CA ARG A 92 -9.77 -32.13 -40.64
C ARG A 92 -9.41 -32.31 -39.15
N LYS A 93 -9.15 -33.54 -38.71
CA LYS A 93 -8.76 -33.84 -37.31
C LYS A 93 -7.44 -33.17 -36.93
N LEU A 94 -6.48 -33.12 -37.86
CA LEU A 94 -5.20 -32.41 -37.68
C LEU A 94 -5.40 -30.91 -37.41
N ARG A 95 -6.34 -30.27 -38.10
CA ARG A 95 -6.67 -28.85 -37.86
C ARG A 95 -7.33 -28.66 -36.51
N GLU A 96 -8.26 -29.53 -36.14
CA GLU A 96 -8.92 -29.49 -34.83
C GLU A 96 -7.91 -29.67 -33.69
N ALA A 97 -7.00 -30.65 -33.80
CA ALA A 97 -5.96 -30.87 -32.80
C ALA A 97 -5.04 -29.64 -32.63
N LYS A 98 -4.65 -28.98 -33.73
CA LYS A 98 -3.88 -27.71 -33.65
C LYS A 98 -4.66 -26.60 -32.96
N ARG A 99 -5.96 -26.51 -33.21
CA ARG A 99 -6.82 -25.49 -32.61
C ARG A 99 -6.94 -25.73 -31.10
N GLN A 100 -7.22 -26.96 -30.69
CA GLN A 100 -7.26 -27.34 -29.28
C GLN A 100 -5.93 -27.10 -28.56
N GLU A 101 -4.80 -27.37 -29.22
CA GLU A 101 -3.47 -27.04 -28.68
C GLU A 101 -3.28 -25.52 -28.47
N CYS A 102 -3.79 -24.69 -29.39
CA CYS A 102 -3.75 -23.24 -29.23
C CYS A 102 -4.66 -22.77 -28.08
N GLU A 103 -5.90 -23.26 -28.04
CA GLU A 103 -6.88 -22.92 -27.00
C GLU A 103 -6.40 -23.32 -25.61
N THR A 104 -5.77 -24.49 -25.47
CA THR A 104 -5.19 -24.95 -24.20
C THR A 104 -3.99 -24.09 -23.76
N LYS A 105 -3.12 -23.68 -24.69
CA LYS A 105 -2.02 -22.75 -24.39
C LYS A 105 -2.54 -21.40 -23.90
N ILE A 106 -3.54 -20.84 -24.59
CA ILE A 106 -4.17 -19.57 -24.20
C ILE A 106 -4.81 -19.70 -22.81
N ALA A 107 -5.54 -20.78 -22.55
CA ALA A 107 -6.16 -21.01 -21.24
C ALA A 107 -5.11 -21.14 -20.12
N GLN A 108 -3.99 -21.82 -20.37
CA GLN A 108 -2.89 -21.95 -19.42
C GLN A 108 -2.21 -20.60 -19.16
N GLU A 109 -1.98 -19.79 -20.19
CA GLU A 109 -1.39 -18.46 -20.08
C GLU A 109 -2.30 -17.53 -19.26
N ILE A 110 -3.61 -17.50 -19.56
CA ILE A 110 -4.60 -16.75 -18.77
C ILE A 110 -4.61 -17.21 -17.31
N ALA A 111 -4.61 -18.51 -17.05
CA ALA A 111 -4.62 -19.04 -15.68
C ALA A 111 -3.32 -18.79 -14.91
N SER A 112 -2.19 -18.67 -15.61
CA SER A 112 -0.89 -18.33 -15.02
C SER A 112 -0.84 -16.84 -14.66
N LEU A 113 -1.28 -15.97 -15.58
CA LEU A 113 -1.36 -14.52 -15.36
C LEU A 113 -2.38 -14.13 -14.28
N SER A 114 -3.50 -14.86 -14.16
CA SER A 114 -4.56 -14.50 -13.21
C SER A 114 -4.26 -14.84 -11.75
N LYS A 115 -3.23 -15.64 -11.44
CA LYS A 115 -2.99 -16.13 -10.08
C LYS A 115 -1.89 -15.40 -9.32
N GLU A 116 -1.01 -14.69 -10.01
CA GLU A 116 0.20 -14.14 -9.38
C GLU A 116 0.20 -12.60 -9.33
N ASP A 117 -0.36 -11.92 -10.34
CA ASP A 117 -0.16 -10.48 -10.51
C ASP A 117 -1.40 -9.61 -10.20
N VAL A 118 -2.62 -10.12 -10.32
CA VAL A 118 -3.83 -9.28 -10.13
C VAL A 118 -4.26 -9.19 -8.66
N SER A 119 -4.16 -10.27 -7.90
CA SER A 119 -4.71 -10.32 -6.54
C SER A 119 -3.82 -9.71 -5.46
N LYS A 120 -2.51 -9.56 -5.71
CA LYS A 120 -1.59 -8.90 -4.76
C LYS A 120 -1.53 -7.40 -4.97
N GLU A 121 -1.41 -6.94 -6.20
CA GLU A 121 -1.39 -5.51 -6.53
C GLU A 121 -2.73 -4.84 -6.15
N GLU A 122 -3.88 -5.43 -6.53
CA GLU A 122 -5.19 -4.84 -6.20
C GLU A 122 -5.49 -4.86 -4.69
N MET A 123 -5.00 -5.86 -3.94
CA MET A 123 -5.15 -5.88 -2.47
C MET A 123 -4.25 -4.83 -1.82
N ASN A 124 -3.02 -4.65 -2.31
CA ASN A 124 -2.07 -3.70 -1.76
C ASN A 124 -2.48 -2.25 -2.03
N GLU A 125 -2.94 -1.93 -3.25
CA GLU A 125 -3.44 -0.59 -3.57
C GLU A 125 -4.67 -0.21 -2.74
N ASN A 126 -5.60 -1.15 -2.53
CA ASN A 126 -6.77 -0.91 -1.70
C ASN A 126 -6.41 -0.74 -0.22
N GLU A 127 -5.43 -1.48 0.29
CA GLU A 127 -4.92 -1.34 1.66
C GLU A 127 -4.20 -0.01 1.86
N GLU A 128 -3.40 0.44 0.89
CA GLU A 128 -2.76 1.76 0.90
C GLU A 128 -3.79 2.90 0.88
N VAL A 129 -4.83 2.81 0.04
CA VAL A 129 -5.91 3.80 0.01
C VAL A 129 -6.67 3.86 1.34
N ILE A 130 -6.96 2.72 1.96
CA ILE A 130 -7.61 2.66 3.28
C ILE A 130 -6.72 3.32 4.34
N ASN A 131 -5.42 3.04 4.34
CA ASN A 131 -4.48 3.62 5.29
C ASN A 131 -4.38 5.16 5.13
N ILE A 132 -4.39 5.67 3.90
CA ILE A 132 -4.39 7.12 3.63
C ILE A 132 -5.68 7.77 4.17
N LEU A 133 -6.84 7.17 3.92
CA LEU A 133 -8.12 7.71 4.40
C LEU A 133 -8.20 7.72 5.93
N LEU A 134 -7.72 6.66 6.58
CA LEU A 134 -7.64 6.60 8.05
C LEU A 134 -6.69 7.67 8.62
N ALA A 135 -5.55 7.91 7.97
CA ALA A 135 -4.62 8.95 8.39
C ALA A 135 -5.27 10.35 8.29
N GLN A 136 -5.96 10.64 7.19
CA GLN A 136 -6.68 11.89 7.00
C GLN A 136 -7.83 12.08 8.01
N GLU A 137 -8.61 11.03 8.29
CA GLU A 137 -9.66 11.08 9.31
C GLU A 137 -9.09 11.40 10.69
N ASN A 138 -7.97 10.77 11.05
CA ASN A 138 -7.27 11.04 12.31
C ASN A 138 -6.76 12.48 12.40
N GLU A 139 -6.18 13.01 11.33
CA GLU A 139 -5.70 14.40 11.27
C GLU A 139 -6.86 15.38 11.50
N ILE A 140 -7.96 15.23 10.77
CA ILE A 140 -9.15 16.08 10.90
C ILE A 140 -9.74 16.00 12.31
N LEU A 141 -9.80 14.80 12.91
CA LEU A 141 -10.28 14.63 14.28
C LEU A 141 -9.42 15.43 15.27
N THR A 142 -8.09 15.38 15.12
CA THR A 142 -7.20 16.14 16.01
C THR A 142 -7.34 17.65 15.83
N GLU A 143 -7.54 18.12 14.60
CA GLU A 143 -7.82 19.55 14.35
C GLU A 143 -9.12 20.00 14.99
N GLN A 144 -10.19 19.20 14.91
CA GLN A 144 -11.45 19.49 15.58
C GLN A 144 -11.31 19.59 17.10
N GLU A 145 -10.54 18.70 17.72
CA GLU A 145 -10.30 18.72 19.16
C GLU A 145 -9.59 20.02 19.60
N GLU A 146 -8.58 20.47 18.85
CA GLU A 146 -7.88 21.72 19.13
C GLU A 146 -8.77 22.95 18.92
N LEU A 147 -9.59 22.96 17.87
CA LEU A 147 -10.56 24.04 17.64
C LEU A 147 -11.58 24.13 18.77
N LEU A 148 -12.10 22.99 19.26
CA LEU A 148 -13.00 22.95 20.42
C LEU A 148 -12.30 23.42 21.69
N ALA A 149 -11.04 23.05 21.91
CA ALA A 149 -10.26 23.51 23.05
C ALA A 149 -10.06 25.03 23.02
N MET A 150 -9.72 25.58 21.86
CA MET A 150 -9.59 27.02 21.64
C MET A 150 -10.92 27.74 21.84
N GLU A 151 -12.02 27.21 21.31
CA GLU A 151 -13.36 27.77 21.50
C GLU A 151 -13.72 27.85 22.99
N GLN A 152 -13.48 26.77 23.74
CA GLN A 152 -13.72 26.76 25.18
C GLN A 152 -12.84 27.77 25.91
N PHE A 153 -11.58 27.92 25.51
CA PHE A 153 -10.68 28.92 26.08
C PHE A 153 -11.22 30.34 25.85
N LEU A 154 -11.56 30.69 24.61
CA LEU A 154 -12.12 32.00 24.26
C LEU A 154 -13.45 32.26 24.99
N ARG A 155 -14.33 31.27 25.11
CA ARG A 155 -15.58 31.39 25.88
C ARG A 155 -15.31 31.71 27.36
N ARG A 156 -14.31 31.08 27.98
CA ARG A 156 -13.92 31.39 29.37
C ARG A 156 -13.33 32.80 29.49
N GLN A 157 -12.50 33.20 28.53
CA GLN A 157 -11.91 34.55 28.50
C GLN A 157 -13.01 35.62 28.39
N ILE A 158 -13.94 35.47 27.45
CA ILE A 158 -15.10 36.37 27.31
C ILE A 158 -15.92 36.44 28.59
N ALA A 159 -16.14 35.31 29.28
CA ALA A 159 -16.86 35.30 30.55
C ALA A 159 -16.11 36.10 31.63
N SER A 160 -14.79 35.91 31.76
CA SER A 160 -13.98 36.66 32.73
C SER A 160 -13.90 38.16 32.44
N GLU A 161 -13.81 38.54 31.17
CA GLU A 161 -13.82 39.95 30.75
C GLU A 161 -15.19 40.59 31.01
N LYS A 162 -16.29 39.85 30.81
CA LYS A 162 -17.63 40.32 31.18
C LYS A 162 -17.77 40.54 32.69
N GLU A 163 -17.29 39.62 33.52
CA GLU A 163 -17.29 39.79 34.98
C GLU A 163 -16.47 41.02 35.41
N GLU A 164 -15.32 41.26 34.77
CA GLU A 164 -14.50 42.44 35.04
C GLU A 164 -15.21 43.74 34.63
N ILE A 165 -15.85 43.77 33.46
CA ILE A 165 -16.66 44.91 33.02
C ILE A 165 -17.78 45.18 34.03
N ASP A 166 -18.46 44.16 34.53
CA ASP A 166 -19.53 44.32 35.52
C ASP A 166 -18.99 44.82 36.88
N ARG A 167 -17.80 44.38 37.31
CA ARG A 167 -17.11 44.94 38.49
C ARG A 167 -16.78 46.42 38.32
N LEU A 168 -16.14 46.80 37.21
CA LEU A 168 -15.78 48.18 36.92
C LEU A 168 -17.02 49.08 36.81
N ARG A 169 -18.11 48.58 36.21
CA ARG A 169 -19.40 49.30 36.17
C ARG A 169 -19.97 49.56 37.56
N ALA A 170 -19.88 48.58 38.47
CA ALA A 170 -20.32 48.75 39.84
C ALA A 170 -19.47 49.78 40.61
N GLU A 171 -18.15 49.76 40.40
CA GLU A 171 -17.23 50.75 40.99
C GLU A 171 -17.51 52.16 40.48
N ILE A 172 -17.71 52.34 39.17
CA ILE A 172 -18.11 53.63 38.58
C ILE A 172 -19.43 54.12 39.21
N ALA A 173 -20.41 53.24 39.39
CA ALA A 173 -21.68 53.60 40.03
C ALA A 173 -21.51 54.01 41.50
N GLU A 174 -20.62 53.34 42.25
CA GLU A 174 -20.29 53.72 43.63
C GLU A 174 -19.62 55.10 43.69
N ILE A 175 -18.63 55.36 42.83
CA ILE A 175 -17.95 56.65 42.73
C ILE A 175 -18.94 57.76 42.39
N GLN A 176 -19.82 57.55 41.40
CA GLN A 176 -20.87 58.50 41.03
C GLN A 176 -21.84 58.77 42.20
N SER A 177 -22.23 57.74 42.97
CA SER A 177 -23.09 57.89 44.15
C SER A 177 -22.41 58.70 45.27
N ARG A 178 -21.12 58.45 45.53
CA ARG A 178 -20.30 59.22 46.48
C ARG A 178 -20.16 60.68 46.04
N GLN A 179 -19.99 60.93 44.74
CA GLN A 179 -19.87 62.27 44.18
C GLN A 179 -21.19 63.05 44.21
N GLN A 180 -22.34 62.38 44.07
CA GLN A 180 -23.66 62.97 44.24
C GLN A 180 -23.97 63.29 45.72
N HIS A 181 -23.56 62.43 46.67
CA HIS A 181 -23.69 62.70 48.10
C HIS A 181 -22.69 63.75 48.61
N GLY A 182 -21.48 63.83 48.05
CA GLY A 182 -20.48 64.85 48.38
C GLY A 182 -20.78 66.24 47.81
N ARG A 183 -21.78 66.37 46.93
CA ARG A 183 -22.18 67.66 46.32
C ARG A 183 -23.30 68.39 47.07
N SER A 184 -23.90 67.82 48.12
CA SER A 184 -24.93 68.54 48.90
C SER A 184 -24.40 69.39 50.05
N GLU A 185 -23.12 69.32 50.38
CA GLU A 185 -22.54 70.08 51.49
C GLU A 185 -21.22 70.76 51.13
N THR A 186 -21.16 71.49 50.01
CA THR A 186 -20.21 72.61 49.85
C THR A 186 -20.74 73.47 48.71
N GLU A 187 -21.44 74.56 49.06
CA GLU A 187 -21.40 75.75 48.22
C GLU A 187 -19.95 76.23 48.22
N GLU A 188 -19.37 76.48 47.05
CA GLU A 188 -18.54 77.67 46.85
C GLU A 188 -18.14 77.84 45.38
N TYR A 189 -18.61 78.98 44.86
CA TYR A 189 -17.83 79.94 44.09
C TYR A 189 -17.34 79.53 42.69
N SER A 190 -18.18 79.84 41.69
CA SER A 190 -17.69 80.21 40.37
C SER A 190 -16.75 81.41 40.45
N SER A 191 -15.56 81.28 39.87
CA SER A 191 -14.73 82.42 39.46
C SER A 191 -14.18 82.15 38.07
N GLU A 192 -14.66 82.95 37.12
CA GLU A 192 -13.93 83.30 35.91
C GLU A 192 -12.69 84.09 36.31
N SER A 193 -11.51 83.59 35.95
CA SER A 193 -10.26 84.34 36.00
C SER A 193 -9.52 84.11 34.70
N GLU A 194 -9.65 85.09 33.81
CA GLU A 194 -8.92 85.22 32.55
C GLU A 194 -7.46 85.56 32.85
N SER A 195 -6.53 84.69 32.43
CA SER A 195 -5.12 85.01 32.29
C SER A 195 -4.52 84.10 31.21
N GLU A 196 -4.65 84.51 29.94
CA GLU A 196 -3.98 83.87 28.81
C GLU A 196 -2.57 84.46 28.61
N SER A 197 -1.58 83.60 28.34
CA SER A 197 -0.89 83.60 27.03
C SER A 197 0.51 82.95 27.01
N GLU A 198 1.10 82.54 28.13
CA GLU A 198 2.43 81.88 28.13
C GLU A 198 2.39 80.37 28.46
N ASP A 199 1.41 79.90 29.23
CA ASP A 199 1.31 78.49 29.64
C ASP A 199 0.54 77.59 28.65
N GLU A 200 -0.27 78.19 27.75
CA GLU A 200 -1.12 77.44 26.82
C GLU A 200 -0.32 76.81 25.67
N GLU A 201 0.72 77.49 25.17
CA GLU A 201 1.62 76.93 24.15
C GLU A 201 2.45 75.76 24.72
N GLU A 202 2.93 75.86 25.97
CA GLU A 202 3.64 74.75 26.62
C GLU A 202 2.73 73.54 26.86
N LEU A 203 1.48 73.77 27.29
CA LEU A 203 0.48 72.71 27.43
C LEU A 203 0.13 72.07 26.09
N GLN A 204 0.09 72.85 25.01
CA GLN A 204 -0.14 72.34 23.66
C GLN A 204 1.00 71.45 23.17
N VAL A 205 2.26 71.83 23.44
CA VAL A 205 3.45 71.02 23.13
C VAL A 205 3.46 69.71 23.94
N ILE A 206 3.13 69.77 25.23
CA ILE A 206 3.03 68.58 26.09
C ILE A 206 1.93 67.64 25.60
N LEU A 207 0.77 68.18 25.20
CA LEU A 207 -0.33 67.39 24.66
C LEU A 207 0.07 66.71 23.34
N GLU A 208 0.75 67.42 22.44
CA GLU A 208 1.22 66.86 21.17
C GLU A 208 2.28 65.76 21.39
N ASP A 209 3.20 65.96 22.33
CA ASP A 209 4.21 64.95 22.68
C ASP A 209 3.57 63.70 23.33
N LEU A 210 2.55 63.88 24.19
CA LEU A 210 1.80 62.76 24.76
C LEU A 210 0.97 62.02 23.71
N GLN A 211 0.39 62.73 22.75
CA GLN A 211 -0.30 62.11 21.61
C GLN A 211 0.67 61.29 20.77
N ARG A 212 1.83 61.85 20.42
CA ARG A 212 2.89 61.14 19.68
C ARG A 212 3.40 59.91 20.44
N GLN A 213 3.61 60.03 21.76
CA GLN A 213 4.01 58.89 22.59
C GLN A 213 2.93 57.80 22.64
N ASN A 214 1.66 58.17 22.73
CA ASN A 214 0.56 57.21 22.67
C ASN A 214 0.48 56.49 21.32
N GLU A 215 0.65 57.21 20.20
CA GLU A 215 0.71 56.61 18.87
C GLU A 215 1.90 55.64 18.74
N GLU A 216 3.08 56.02 19.23
CA GLU A 216 4.24 55.14 19.25
C GLU A 216 4.01 53.89 20.11
N LEU A 217 3.35 54.04 21.27
CA LEU A 217 3.00 52.92 22.13
C LEU A 217 1.98 52.01 21.47
N GLU A 218 1.00 52.57 20.76
CA GLU A 218 0.02 51.79 19.99
C GLU A 218 0.70 50.98 18.88
N ILE A 219 1.63 51.58 18.13
CA ILE A 219 2.41 50.88 17.11
C ILE A 219 3.25 49.76 17.74
N LYS A 220 3.95 50.04 18.85
CA LYS A 220 4.75 49.03 19.57
C LYS A 220 3.86 47.91 20.11
N ASN A 221 2.68 48.23 20.64
CA ASN A 221 1.72 47.25 21.14
C ASN A 221 1.21 46.35 20.01
N ASN A 222 0.83 46.93 18.88
CA ASN A 222 0.42 46.19 17.68
C ASN A 222 1.53 45.27 17.17
N HIS A 223 2.77 45.75 17.13
CA HIS A 223 3.93 44.94 16.73
C HIS A 223 4.18 43.77 17.68
N LEU A 224 4.13 44.01 19.00
CA LEU A 224 4.29 42.95 20.00
C LEU A 224 3.16 41.92 19.92
N ASN A 225 1.91 42.34 19.73
CA ASN A 225 0.79 41.41 19.54
C ASN A 225 0.97 40.54 18.30
N GLN A 226 1.43 41.12 17.19
CA GLN A 226 1.73 40.39 15.97
C GLN A 226 2.85 39.36 16.20
N ALA A 227 3.95 39.76 16.83
CA ALA A 227 5.06 38.86 17.16
C ALA A 227 4.61 37.70 18.09
N ILE A 228 3.79 38.00 19.10
CA ILE A 228 3.20 36.98 19.98
C ILE A 228 2.30 36.02 19.20
N HIS A 229 1.53 36.51 18.22
CA HIS A 229 0.69 35.68 17.37
C HIS A 229 1.53 34.71 16.54
N GLU A 230 2.57 35.21 15.88
CA GLU A 230 3.49 34.42 15.07
C GLU A 230 4.22 33.35 15.91
N GLU A 231 4.70 33.70 17.10
CA GLU A 231 5.30 32.73 18.02
C GLU A 231 4.30 31.66 18.49
N ARG A 232 3.04 32.04 18.73
CA ARG A 232 1.97 31.08 19.08
C ARG A 232 1.68 30.12 17.94
N GLU A 233 1.61 30.60 16.70
CA GLU A 233 1.44 29.76 15.51
C GLU A 233 2.61 28.77 15.36
N ALA A 234 3.86 29.24 15.47
CA ALA A 234 5.04 28.37 15.42
C ALA A 234 5.03 27.30 16.53
N ILE A 235 4.57 27.64 17.74
CA ILE A 235 4.43 26.67 18.84
C ILE A 235 3.37 25.62 18.51
N ILE A 236 2.26 26.00 17.89
CA ILE A 236 1.21 25.05 17.47
C ILE A 236 1.78 24.08 16.44
N GLU A 237 2.46 24.58 15.40
CA GLU A 237 3.10 23.74 14.37
C GLU A 237 4.09 22.74 14.97
N LEU A 238 4.97 23.20 15.88
CA LEU A 238 5.93 22.33 16.56
C LEU A 238 5.25 21.26 17.43
N ARG A 239 4.14 21.60 18.10
CA ARG A 239 3.37 20.64 18.91
C ARG A 239 2.73 19.57 18.03
N VAL A 240 2.20 19.94 16.87
CA VAL A 240 1.63 18.99 15.90
C VAL A 240 2.72 18.02 15.43
N GLN A 241 3.87 18.55 14.99
CA GLN A 241 5.01 17.73 14.56
C GLN A 241 5.48 16.76 15.66
N LEU A 242 5.58 17.22 16.91
CA LEU A 242 5.96 16.38 18.04
C LEU A 242 4.95 15.26 18.31
N ARG A 243 3.64 15.52 18.22
CA ARG A 243 2.62 14.47 18.40
C ARG A 243 2.66 13.44 17.29
N LEU A 244 2.82 13.87 16.03
CA LEU A 244 2.96 12.95 14.91
C LEU A 244 4.17 12.02 15.09
N LEU A 245 5.31 12.58 15.49
CA LEU A 245 6.51 11.79 15.80
C LEU A 245 6.31 10.87 17.00
N GLN A 246 5.58 11.30 18.03
CA GLN A 246 5.28 10.48 19.20
C GLN A 246 4.33 9.33 18.86
N ARG A 247 3.35 9.56 17.99
CA ARG A 247 2.42 8.55 17.48
C ARG A 247 3.14 7.53 16.60
N ALA A 248 3.99 7.99 15.67
CA ALA A 248 4.82 7.11 14.85
C ALA A 248 5.75 6.22 15.70
N LYS A 249 6.31 6.76 16.79
CA LYS A 249 7.11 5.97 17.74
C LYS A 249 6.28 4.95 18.53
N SER A 250 5.07 5.30 18.95
CA SER A 250 4.18 4.32 19.61
C SER A 250 3.71 3.23 18.66
N GLU A 251 3.42 3.56 17.40
CA GLU A 251 3.03 2.58 16.37
C GLU A 251 4.20 1.65 16.03
N GLN A 252 5.44 2.14 15.98
CA GLN A 252 6.64 1.30 15.88
C GLN A 252 6.83 0.38 17.09
N GLN A 253 6.55 0.84 18.31
CA GLN A 253 6.62 -0.01 19.52
C GLN A 253 5.53 -1.10 19.53
N VAL A 254 4.33 -0.80 19.04
CA VAL A 254 3.24 -1.79 18.94
C VAL A 254 3.55 -2.83 17.85
N GLN A 255 4.19 -2.44 16.75
CA GLN A 255 4.66 -3.39 15.73
C GLN A 255 5.84 -4.26 16.19
N GLU A 256 6.76 -3.74 17.02
CA GLU A 256 7.85 -4.55 17.60
C GLU A 256 7.36 -5.50 18.72
N GLU A 257 6.29 -5.18 19.44
CA GLU A 257 5.70 -6.08 20.46
C GLU A 257 4.78 -7.17 19.89
N GLU A 258 4.19 -7.02 18.69
CA GLU A 258 3.38 -8.07 18.03
C GLU A 258 4.22 -9.11 17.24
N GLU A 259 5.51 -8.87 17.01
CA GLU A 259 6.41 -9.76 16.24
C GLU A 259 7.24 -10.82 17.01
N PRO A 260 6.94 -11.28 18.27
CA PRO A 260 7.64 -12.45 18.82
C PRO A 260 6.89 -13.78 18.67
N GLU A 261 5.63 -13.82 18.21
CA GLU A 261 4.81 -15.05 18.31
C GLU A 261 4.61 -15.88 17.04
N LYS A 262 5.36 -15.61 15.95
CA LYS A 262 5.34 -16.47 14.74
C LYS A 262 6.73 -16.81 14.19
N ARG A 263 7.64 -17.27 15.05
CA ARG A 263 8.78 -18.08 14.60
C ARG A 263 9.29 -19.02 15.70
N GLY A 264 8.79 -20.25 15.72
CA GLY A 264 9.33 -21.23 16.68
C GLY A 264 8.64 -22.59 16.65
N GLY A 265 8.69 -23.29 15.51
CA GLY A 265 8.16 -24.66 15.39
C GLY A 265 8.99 -25.56 14.48
N VAL A 266 9.93 -26.27 15.11
CA VAL A 266 10.48 -27.60 14.72
C VAL A 266 11.79 -27.67 13.90
N CYS A 267 12.76 -28.34 14.56
CA CYS A 267 13.90 -29.15 14.10
C CYS A 267 15.27 -28.52 13.73
N GLN A 268 16.14 -28.56 14.75
CA GLN A 268 17.56 -28.98 14.78
C GLN A 268 18.14 -29.74 13.55
N PRO A 269 19.47 -29.65 13.30
CA PRO A 269 20.45 -30.40 14.10
C PRO A 269 21.71 -29.66 14.55
N GLN A 270 22.30 -30.22 15.60
CA GLN A 270 23.55 -29.86 16.27
C GLN A 270 24.82 -30.26 15.47
N ARG A 271 25.95 -29.71 15.96
CA ARG A 271 27.39 -30.06 15.78
C ARG A 271 28.14 -29.12 14.82
N ASP A 272 29.29 -28.53 15.13
CA ASP A 272 30.31 -28.77 16.16
C ASP A 272 31.19 -27.50 16.39
N SER A 273 31.60 -27.30 17.65
CA SER A 273 32.94 -26.89 18.12
C SER A 273 33.70 -25.65 17.56
N VAL A 274 33.95 -24.69 18.49
CA VAL A 274 35.26 -24.06 18.83
C VAL A 274 35.77 -22.89 17.97
N LEU A 275 35.71 -21.66 18.50
CA LEU A 275 36.87 -20.89 19.01
C LEU A 275 36.48 -19.47 19.50
N GLU A 276 37.06 -19.12 20.64
CA GLU A 276 37.09 -17.80 21.28
C GLU A 276 37.76 -16.74 20.39
N THR A 277 37.33 -15.48 20.49
CA THR A 277 38.26 -14.38 20.85
C THR A 277 37.51 -13.21 21.49
N LYS A 278 38.13 -12.70 22.56
CA LYS A 278 37.74 -11.57 23.41
C LYS A 278 38.04 -10.21 22.78
N ALA A 279 37.47 -9.18 23.42
CA ALA A 279 37.91 -7.77 23.58
C ALA A 279 36.94 -6.77 22.94
N ALA A 280 36.53 -5.64 23.52
CA ALA A 280 36.69 -4.99 24.83
C ALA A 280 35.54 -3.96 24.90
N LYS A 281 34.64 -3.97 25.89
CA LYS A 281 34.67 -3.19 27.14
C LYS A 281 35.33 -1.81 27.02
N GLU A 282 34.51 -0.75 26.92
CA GLU A 282 34.71 0.50 27.66
C GLU A 282 33.46 1.39 27.66
N GLN A 283 32.75 1.39 28.79
CA GLN A 283 32.21 2.61 29.41
C GLN A 283 32.91 2.76 30.76
N PRO A 284 33.05 3.99 31.26
CA PRO A 284 32.59 4.18 32.64
C PRO A 284 31.88 5.51 32.94
N LYS A 285 30.79 5.33 33.70
CA LYS A 285 30.39 6.02 34.94
C LYS A 285 29.75 7.41 34.81
N ALA A 286 28.46 7.57 35.14
CA ALA A 286 27.78 7.43 36.45
C ALA A 286 28.01 8.61 37.41
N SER A 287 26.95 9.40 37.56
CA SER A 287 26.59 10.06 38.82
C SER A 287 25.11 9.76 39.12
N LYS A 288 24.92 9.01 40.21
CA LYS A 288 23.73 8.90 41.08
C LYS A 288 23.21 10.29 41.48
N GLU A 289 22.01 10.54 42.00
CA GLU A 289 20.91 9.84 42.69
C GLU A 289 19.73 10.85 42.56
N GLN A 290 18.43 10.53 42.58
CA GLN A 290 17.69 9.97 43.70
C GLN A 290 16.25 9.71 43.23
N GLN A 291 15.73 8.51 43.51
CA GLN A 291 14.35 8.11 43.27
C GLN A 291 13.47 8.32 44.51
N VAL A 292 12.15 8.25 44.25
CA VAL A 292 11.06 7.70 45.09
C VAL A 292 10.09 8.72 45.72
N LYS A 293 9.04 9.01 44.93
CA LYS A 293 7.58 8.77 45.13
C LYS A 293 6.86 9.14 46.45
N PRO A 294 5.51 9.36 46.37
CA PRO A 294 4.73 10.24 47.26
C PRO A 294 3.80 9.51 48.25
N SER A 295 3.19 10.26 49.19
CA SER A 295 1.76 10.23 49.67
C SER A 295 1.65 10.82 51.12
N PRO A 296 0.48 10.91 51.80
CA PRO A 296 -0.38 12.09 51.85
C PRO A 296 -0.79 12.55 53.30
N SER A 297 -1.53 13.67 53.38
CA SER A 297 -2.56 14.03 54.40
C SER A 297 -2.32 15.25 55.32
N LYS A 298 -3.26 16.20 55.20
CA LYS A 298 -3.99 17.02 56.21
C LYS A 298 -3.30 17.48 57.51
N ASP A 299 -3.24 18.81 57.70
CA ASP A 299 -3.83 19.62 58.81
C ASP A 299 -3.27 21.06 58.72
N ARG A 300 -4.06 22.09 58.36
CA ARG A 300 -4.88 22.98 59.22
C ARG A 300 -4.11 23.82 60.24
N LYS A 301 -3.94 25.12 59.93
CA LYS A 301 -3.97 26.35 60.80
C LYS A 301 -3.50 27.55 59.95
N GLU A 302 -4.31 28.56 59.62
CA GLU A 302 -4.61 29.77 60.44
C GLU A 302 -3.33 30.34 61.07
N THR A 303 -2.83 31.56 60.81
CA THR A 303 -3.47 32.90 60.80
C THR A 303 -2.51 33.96 60.17
N PRO A 304 -2.98 35.21 59.92
CA PRO A 304 -2.32 36.23 59.10
C PRO A 304 -1.46 37.24 59.89
N ILE A 305 -0.60 37.98 59.18
CA ILE A 305 -0.26 39.40 59.38
C ILE A 305 -0.01 40.01 58.01
#